data_AF-A0AAW8ARX9-F1
#
_entry.id   AF-A0AAW8ARX9-F1
#
_cell.length_a   1.000
_cell.length_b   1.000
_cell.length_c   1.000
_cell.angle_alpha   90.00
_cell.angle_beta   90.00
_cell.angle_gamma   90.00
#
_symmetry.space_group_name_H-M   'P 1'
#
loop_
_entity.id
_entity.type
_entity.pdbx_description
1 polymer ?
#
loop_
_entity_poly.entity_id
_entity_poly.type
_entity_poly.pdbx_seq_one_letter_code
_entity_poly.pdbx_strand_id
1 'polypeptide(L)' 'MAEVLALIDERALSKLRWRCRRGLLENDLLIERYFTRKAGQVSVTQAEGLTALMDLADIDLLDLLLRRK' A
#
# COMPACT_ATOMS: atom_id res chain seq x y z
N MET A 1 -7.41 -21.99 -8.00
CA MET A 1 -8.49 -21.08 -8.43
C MET A 1 -7.99 -19.66 -8.21
N ALA A 2 -7.48 -19.00 -9.25
CA ALA A 2 -7.07 -17.60 -9.13
C ALA A 2 -8.36 -16.78 -9.09
N GLU A 3 -8.70 -16.29 -7.91
CA GLU A 3 -9.75 -15.30 -7.72
C GLU A 3 -9.42 -14.13 -8.66
N VAL A 4 -10.28 -13.85 -9.64
CA VAL A 4 -10.14 -12.68 -10.52
C VAL A 4 -10.47 -11.48 -9.66
N LEU A 5 -9.50 -11.07 -8.84
CA LEU A 5 -9.60 -9.88 -8.02
C LEU A 5 -9.68 -8.69 -8.97
N ALA A 6 -10.83 -8.00 -8.97
CA ALA A 6 -11.01 -6.78 -9.75
C ALA A 6 -9.84 -5.83 -9.50
N LEU A 7 -9.15 -5.43 -10.56
CA LEU A 7 -8.05 -4.48 -10.49
C LEU A 7 -8.61 -3.06 -10.46
N ILE A 8 -7.95 -2.17 -9.73
CA ILE A 8 -8.26 -0.75 -9.78
C ILE A 8 -7.77 -0.15 -11.11
N ASP A 9 -8.44 0.91 -11.57
CA ASP A 9 -7.99 1.64 -12.76
C ASP A 9 -6.74 2.48 -12.49
N GLU A 10 -6.11 3.00 -13.55
CA GLU A 10 -4.88 3.78 -13.47
C GLU A 10 -5.05 5.06 -12.64
N ARG A 11 -6.24 5.67 -12.66
CA ARG A 11 -6.55 6.89 -11.91
C ARG A 11 -6.62 6.61 -10.41
N ALA A 12 -7.29 5.53 -10.01
CA ALA A 12 -7.36 5.06 -8.64
C ALA A 12 -5.97 4.64 -8.14
N LEU A 13 -5.19 3.95 -8.97
CA LEU A 13 -3.81 3.61 -8.65
C LEU A 13 -2.94 4.85 -8.39
N SER A 14 -3.06 5.87 -9.24
CA SER A 14 -2.32 7.13 -9.08
C SER A 14 -2.70 7.85 -7.78
N LYS A 15 -3.99 7.91 -7.46
CA LYS A 15 -4.47 8.48 -6.19
C LYS A 15 -3.97 7.68 -4.98
N LEU A 16 -4.00 6.36 -5.06
CA LEU A 16 -3.52 5.47 -4.00
C LEU A 16 -2.03 5.66 -3.74
N ARG A 17 -1.21 5.70 -4.81
CA ARG A 17 0.23 5.97 -4.69
C ARG A 17 0.52 7.31 -4.01
N TRP A 18 -0.23 8.36 -4.35
CA TRP A 18 -0.08 9.66 -3.72
C TRP A 18 -0.45 9.62 -2.23
N ARG A 19 -1.54 8.94 -1.87
CA ARG A 19 -1.97 8.78 -0.47
C ARG A 19 -0.96 7.96 0.37
N CYS A 20 -0.23 7.05 -0.27
CA CYS A 20 0.76 6.21 0.39
C CYS A 20 2.10 6.90 0.71
N ARG A 21 2.28 8.18 0.36
CA ARG A 21 3.51 8.93 0.68
C ARG A 21 3.56 9.27 2.17
N ARG A 22 4.65 8.91 2.85
CA ARG A 22 4.87 9.08 4.28
C ARG A 22 6.05 10.01 4.55
N GLY A 23 6.17 10.50 5.79
CA GLY A 23 7.31 11.34 6.20
C GLY A 23 8.53 10.50 6.57
N LEU A 24 8.32 9.25 6.97
CA LEU A 24 9.36 8.29 7.35
C LEU A 24 9.86 7.48 6.13
N LEU A 25 11.16 7.60 5.83
CA LEU A 25 11.79 7.01 4.65
C LEU A 25 11.61 5.48 4.60
N GLU A 26 11.69 4.80 5.74
CA GLU A 26 11.54 3.35 5.83
C GLU A 26 10.16 2.89 5.35
N ASN A 27 9.10 3.60 5.75
CA ASN A 27 7.75 3.31 5.30
C ASN A 27 7.60 3.55 3.81
N ASP A 28 8.14 4.65 3.30
CA ASP A 28 8.13 4.97 1.87
C ASP A 28 8.80 3.88 1.04
N LEU A 29 10.00 3.44 1.43
CA LEU A 29 10.73 2.38 0.73
C LEU A 29 9.98 1.04 0.77
N LEU A 30 9.34 0.70 1.90
CA LEU A 30 8.54 -0.52 2.02
C LEU A 30 7.33 -0.49 1.08
N ILE A 31 6.61 0.64 1.04
CA ILE A 31 5.43 0.80 0.19
C ILE A 31 5.82 0.85 -1.29
N GLU A 32 6.90 1.55 -1.66
CA GLU A 32 7.41 1.58 -3.02
C GLU A 32 7.78 0.18 -3.51
N ARG A 33 8.48 -0.61 -2.69
CA ARG A 33 8.81 -2.01 -2.99
C ARG A 33 7.57 -2.86 -3.21
N TYR A 34 6.49 -2.63 -2.46
CA TYR A 34 5.21 -3.32 -2.68
C TYR A 34 4.67 -3.01 -4.09
N PHE A 35 4.60 -1.73 -4.47
CA PHE A 35 4.08 -1.32 -5.78
C PHE A 35 4.94 -1.84 -6.94
N THR A 36 6.26 -1.84 -6.78
CA THR A 36 7.20 -2.39 -7.77
C THR A 36 6.99 -3.89 -7.96
N ARG A 37 6.83 -4.66 -6.87
CA ARG A 37 6.56 -6.11 -6.94
C ARG A 37 5.21 -6.45 -7.55
N LYS A 38 4.19 -5.60 -7.34
CA LYS A 38 2.87 -5.75 -7.94
C LYS A 38 2.80 -5.28 -9.39
N ALA A 39 3.86 -4.64 -9.92
CA ALA A 39 3.89 -4.08 -11.27
C ALA A 39 2.67 -3.17 -11.58
N GLY A 40 2.17 -2.44 -10.58
CA GLY A 40 0.97 -1.62 -10.70
C GLY A 40 -0.37 -2.39 -10.74
N GLN A 41 -0.36 -3.72 -10.71
CA GLN A 41 -1.56 -4.54 -10.62
C GLN A 41 -2.01 -4.67 -9.16
N VAL A 42 -2.84 -3.73 -8.73
CA VAL A 42 -3.42 -3.69 -7.38
C VAL A 42 -4.90 -4.01 -7.47
N SER A 43 -5.37 -4.98 -6.68
CA SER A 43 -6.79 -5.28 -6.60
C SER A 43 -7.55 -4.25 -5.76
N VAL A 44 -8.87 -4.17 -5.95
CA VAL A 44 -9.76 -3.33 -5.12
C VAL A 44 -9.55 -3.62 -3.64
N THR A 45 -9.55 -4.90 -3.23
CA THR A 45 -9.33 -5.29 -1.83
C THR A 45 -7.95 -4.89 -1.31
N GLN A 46 -6.90 -4.99 -2.15
CA GLN A 46 -5.57 -4.52 -1.77
C GLN A 46 -5.52 -3.00 -1.62
N ALA A 47 -6.23 -2.27 -2.49
CA ALA A 47 -6.34 -0.81 -2.41
C ALA A 47 -7.05 -0.36 -1.14
N GLU A 48 -8.13 -1.04 -0.75
CA GLU A 48 -8.84 -0.82 0.52
C GLU A 48 -7.94 -1.08 1.72
N GLY A 49 -7.24 -2.22 1.74
CA GLY A 49 -6.28 -2.55 2.79
C GLY A 49 -5.15 -1.54 2.92
N LEU A 50 -4.55 -1.12 1.80
CA LEU A 50 -3.53 -0.06 1.77
C LEU A 50 -4.09 1.26 2.29
N THR A 51 -5.33 1.61 1.91
CA THR A 51 -5.98 2.84 2.37
C THR A 51 -6.16 2.83 3.88
N ALA A 52 -6.61 1.72 4.47
CA ALA A 52 -6.75 1.57 5.91
C ALA A 52 -5.40 1.64 6.64
N LEU A 53 -4.34 1.04 6.08
CA LEU A 53 -2.98 1.18 6.64
C LEU A 53 -2.50 2.64 6.65
N MET A 54 -3.02 3.49 5.75
CA MET A 54 -2.65 4.91 5.71
C MET A 54 -3.27 5.73 6.85
N ASP A 55 -4.21 5.18 7.61
CA ASP A 55 -4.79 5.86 8.78
C ASP A 55 -3.93 5.70 10.05
N LEU A 56 -2.88 4.87 9.99
CA LEU A 56 -1.89 4.71 11.07
C LEU A 56 -0.86 5.84 11.08
N ALA A 57 -0.35 6.19 12.26
CA ALA A 57 0.83 7.05 12.40
C ALA A 57 2.08 6.34 11.86
N ASP A 58 3.10 7.10 11.44
CA ASP A 58 4.29 6.54 10.78
C ASP A 58 5.03 5.51 11.65
N ILE A 59 5.12 5.74 12.96
CA ILE A 59 5.75 4.80 13.90
C ILE A 59 4.94 3.52 14.04
N ASP A 60 3.62 3.62 14.25
CA ASP A 60 2.73 2.46 14.37
C ASP A 60 2.72 1.61 13.09
N LEU A 61 2.73 2.28 11.92
CA LEU A 61 2.83 1.60 10.64
C LEU A 61 4.16 0.85 10.51
N LEU A 62 5.28 1.50 10.86
CA LEU A 62 6.60 0.87 10.77
C LEU A 62 6.69 -0.34 11.70
N ASP A 63 6.21 -0.22 12.94
CA ASP A 63 6.17 -1.32 13.91
C ASP A 63 5.34 -2.50 13.38
N LEU A 64 4.17 -2.22 12.81
CA LEU A 64 3.33 -3.25 12.17
C LEU A 64 4.07 -3.94 11.01
N LEU A 65 4.71 -3.19 10.12
CA LEU A 65 5.42 -3.73 8.96
C LEU A 65 6.67 -4.54 9.35
N LEU A 66 7.34 -4.15 10.43
CA LEU A 66 8.48 -4.86 10.99
C LEU A 66 8.08 -6.01 11.92
N ARG A 67 6.77 -6.23 12.14
CA ARG A 67 6.23 -7.20 13.10
C ARG A 67 6.80 -6.99 14.51
N ARG A 68 6.93 -5.73 14.90
CA ARG A 68 7.38 -5.30 16.22
C ARG A 68 6.15 -4.95 17.04
N LYS A 69 5.64 -5.95 17.75
CA LYS A 69 4.81 -5.89 18.97
C LYS A 69 4.52 -7.33 19.41
#